data_AF-A0A0D3IB71-F1
#
_entry.id   AF-A0A0D3IB71-F1
#
_cell.length_a   1.000
_cell.length_b   1.000
_cell.length_c   1.000
_cell.angle_alpha   90.00
_cell.angle_beta   90.00
_cell.angle_gamma   90.00
#
_symmetry.space_group_name_H-M   'P 1'
#
loop_
_entity.id
_entity.type
_entity.pdbx_description
1 polymer ?
#
loop_
_entity_poly.entity_id
_entity_poly.type
_entity_poly.pdbx_seq_one_letter_code
_entity_poly.pdbx_strand_id
1 'polypeptide(L)'
;MPTQKSLIVFDLDACCWMPEMYQLWGGGAPFKQVTAAPNNVLTDTSGTRCRLLGDVAACWAACHSRMQAGEPLLVGVASRSDEPAWARECLNKFMVAEGVSMMDVVGEELCEIYKGSKRQHFAALQQKTGIPYSRMCFFDDDTANIRDVSTLG
;
A
#
# COMPACT_ATOMS: atom_id res chain seq x y z
N MET A 1 -2.07 -29.59 -10.85
CA MET A 1 -0.95 -28.70 -10.47
C MET A 1 -1.47 -27.77 -9.39
N PRO A 2 -0.80 -27.59 -8.25
CA PRO A 2 -1.18 -26.55 -7.29
C PRO A 2 -1.10 -25.19 -7.96
N THR A 3 -2.13 -24.37 -7.83
CA THR A 3 -2.17 -23.00 -8.37
C THR A 3 -1.09 -22.17 -7.65
N GLN A 4 -0.12 -21.63 -8.40
CA GLN A 4 0.99 -20.89 -7.80
C GLN A 4 0.56 -19.52 -7.30
N LYS A 5 1.02 -19.13 -6.10
CA LYS A 5 0.73 -17.83 -5.50
C LYS A 5 1.30 -16.67 -6.31
N SER A 6 0.65 -15.51 -6.27
CA SER A 6 1.13 -14.23 -6.82
C SER A 6 1.00 -13.11 -5.79
N LEU A 7 1.84 -12.09 -5.92
CA LEU A 7 1.86 -10.94 -5.02
C LEU A 7 1.66 -9.65 -5.83
N ILE A 8 0.72 -8.81 -5.42
CA ILE A 8 0.62 -7.43 -5.93
C ILE A 8 1.21 -6.51 -4.86
N VAL A 9 2.23 -5.73 -5.22
CA VAL A 9 2.92 -4.81 -4.33
C VAL A 9 2.60 -3.37 -4.73
N PHE A 10 2.25 -2.55 -3.76
CA PHE A 10 2.01 -1.12 -3.95
C PHE A 10 3.07 -0.30 -3.20
N ASP A 11 3.56 0.76 -3.83
CA ASP A 11 4.01 1.94 -3.09
C ASP A 11 2.81 2.68 -2.47
N LEU A 12 3.05 3.73 -1.69
CA LEU A 12 2.04 4.46 -0.94
C LEU A 12 1.92 5.93 -1.37
N ASP A 13 2.98 6.71 -1.14
CA ASP A 13 3.00 8.14 -1.39
C ASP A 13 2.99 8.38 -2.90
N ALA A 14 2.12 9.25 -3.41
CA ALA A 14 1.91 9.49 -4.85
C ALA A 14 1.44 8.29 -5.72
N CYS A 15 1.45 7.07 -5.17
CA CYS A 15 0.85 5.87 -5.76
C CYS A 15 -0.59 5.63 -5.28
N CYS A 16 -0.80 5.56 -3.96
CA CYS A 16 -2.11 5.31 -3.35
C CYS A 16 -2.83 6.60 -2.96
N TRP A 17 -2.10 7.61 -2.47
CA TRP A 17 -2.68 8.85 -1.96
C TRP A 17 -1.83 10.08 -2.23
N MET A 18 -2.44 11.24 -2.04
CA MET A 18 -1.79 12.55 -1.98
C MET A 18 -2.36 13.38 -0.83
N PRO A 19 -1.57 14.27 -0.20
CA PRO A 19 -0.14 14.51 -0.46
C PRO A 19 0.74 13.38 0.12
N GLU A 20 2.04 13.41 -0.18
CA GLU A 20 3.02 12.52 0.42
C GLU A 20 3.17 12.82 1.93
N MET A 21 3.51 11.81 2.74
CA MET A 21 3.52 11.99 4.20
C MET A 21 4.43 13.13 4.70
N TYR A 22 5.61 13.34 4.11
CA TYR A 22 6.51 14.44 4.52
C TYR A 22 5.93 15.83 4.25
N GLN A 23 5.00 15.93 3.29
CA GLN A 23 4.33 17.20 2.95
C GLN A 23 3.31 17.61 4.02
N LEU A 24 3.01 16.72 4.97
CA LEU A 24 2.11 16.97 6.10
C LEU A 24 2.83 17.43 7.37
N TRP A 25 4.14 17.64 7.32
CA TRP A 25 4.89 18.21 8.44
C TRP A 25 4.30 19.56 8.87
N GLY A 26 4.05 19.70 10.18
CA GLY A 26 3.34 20.84 10.78
C GLY A 26 1.91 20.51 11.22
N GLY A 27 1.35 19.38 10.78
CA GLY A 27 0.12 18.80 11.33
C GLY A 27 0.31 17.31 11.61
N GLY A 28 0.12 16.49 10.58
CA GLY A 28 0.30 15.05 10.66
C GLY A 28 -0.74 14.34 11.54
N ALA A 29 -0.39 13.16 12.05
CA ALA A 29 -1.25 12.34 12.89
C ALA A 29 -1.67 13.03 14.21
N PRO A 30 -2.81 12.64 14.82
CA PRO A 30 -3.75 11.62 14.35
C PRO A 30 -4.66 12.12 13.23
N PHE A 31 -4.91 11.23 12.27
CA PHE A 31 -5.77 11.47 11.13
C PHE A 31 -7.25 11.18 11.46
N LYS A 32 -8.13 12.03 10.94
CA LYS A 32 -9.59 11.89 11.08
C LYS A 32 -10.22 11.55 9.74
N GLN A 33 -11.14 10.58 9.74
CA GLN A 33 -11.92 10.25 8.56
C GLN A 33 -12.87 11.40 8.23
N VAL A 34 -12.87 11.85 6.97
CA VAL A 34 -13.84 12.82 6.44
C VAL A 34 -14.86 12.13 5.54
N THR A 35 -14.37 11.33 4.59
CA THR A 35 -15.20 10.51 3.69
C THR A 35 -14.56 9.16 3.50
N ALA A 36 -15.37 8.11 3.32
CA ALA A 36 -14.90 6.73 3.06
C ALA A 36 -14.94 6.40 1.55
N ALA A 37 -14.80 5.12 1.21
CA ALA A 37 -14.87 4.63 -0.16
C ALA A 37 -16.13 5.10 -0.92
N PRO A 38 -16.03 5.37 -2.24
CA PRO A 38 -14.80 5.30 -3.05
C PRO A 38 -13.90 6.54 -2.90
N ASN A 39 -14.45 7.68 -2.48
CA ASN A 39 -13.76 8.96 -2.39
C ASN A 39 -13.13 9.18 -1.01
N ASN A 40 -12.20 8.32 -0.62
CA ASN A 40 -11.58 8.35 0.70
C ASN A 40 -10.81 9.65 0.95
N VAL A 41 -11.13 10.33 2.06
CA VAL A 41 -10.42 11.52 2.53
C VAL A 41 -10.21 11.42 4.04
N LEU A 42 -8.96 11.61 4.45
CA LEU A 42 -8.54 11.87 5.82
C LEU A 42 -8.13 13.34 5.96
N THR A 43 -8.21 13.86 7.18
CA THR A 43 -7.59 15.15 7.55
C THR A 43 -6.58 14.96 8.65
N ASP A 44 -5.43 15.59 8.51
CA ASP A 44 -4.41 15.68 9.55
C ASP A 44 -4.83 16.68 10.67
N THR A 45 -3.96 16.90 11.65
CA THR A 45 -4.24 17.85 12.76
C THR A 45 -4.23 19.33 12.32
N SER A 46 -3.61 19.67 11.20
CA SER A 46 -3.60 21.02 10.62
C SER A 46 -4.83 21.31 9.74
N GLY A 47 -5.64 20.29 9.44
CA GLY A 47 -6.80 20.37 8.55
C GLY A 47 -6.47 20.09 7.08
N THR A 48 -5.23 19.73 6.77
CA THR A 48 -4.79 19.31 5.44
C THR A 48 -5.42 17.97 5.07
N ARG A 49 -5.94 17.87 3.84
CA ARG A 49 -6.65 16.67 3.36
C ARG A 49 -5.70 15.70 2.65
N CYS A 50 -5.57 14.50 3.20
CA CYS A 50 -4.95 13.35 2.53
C CYS A 50 -6.05 12.51 1.86
N ARG A 51 -5.92 12.21 0.57
CA ARG A 51 -6.97 11.58 -0.24
C ARG A 51 -6.40 10.41 -1.02
N LEU A 52 -7.18 9.32 -1.13
CA LEU A 52 -6.85 8.27 -2.09
C LEU A 52 -6.97 8.81 -3.52
N LEU A 53 -6.08 8.33 -4.40
CA LEU A 53 -6.04 8.71 -5.80
C LEU A 53 -6.97 7.83 -6.64
N GLY A 54 -7.67 8.45 -7.59
CA GLY A 54 -8.44 7.76 -8.64
C GLY A 54 -9.22 6.53 -8.14
N ASP A 55 -8.94 5.39 -8.78
CA ASP A 55 -9.60 4.11 -8.50
C ASP A 55 -8.86 3.24 -7.47
N VAL A 56 -7.93 3.78 -6.68
CA VAL A 56 -7.14 3.01 -5.70
C VAL A 56 -8.04 2.20 -4.76
N ALA A 57 -9.13 2.80 -4.26
CA ALA A 57 -10.09 2.09 -3.41
C ALA A 57 -10.71 0.88 -4.14
N ALA A 58 -11.09 1.03 -5.40
CA ALA A 58 -11.68 -0.05 -6.20
C ALA A 58 -10.64 -1.14 -6.55
N CYS A 59 -9.40 -0.77 -6.87
CA CYS A 59 -8.31 -1.71 -7.12
C CYS A 59 -8.01 -2.58 -5.90
N TRP A 60 -7.93 -1.97 -4.71
CA TRP A 60 -7.71 -2.71 -3.46
C TRP A 60 -8.92 -3.56 -3.07
N ALA A 61 -10.15 -3.06 -3.28
CA ALA A 61 -11.37 -3.84 -3.09
C ALA A 61 -11.39 -5.08 -4.01
N ALA A 62 -10.99 -4.93 -5.27
CA ALA A 62 -10.89 -6.05 -6.21
C ALA A 62 -9.85 -7.08 -5.78
N CYS A 63 -8.68 -6.64 -5.28
CA CYS A 63 -7.69 -7.55 -4.71
C CYS A 63 -8.27 -8.32 -3.52
N HIS A 64 -8.93 -7.62 -2.60
CA HIS A 64 -9.57 -8.24 -1.44
C HIS A 64 -10.64 -9.26 -1.85
N SER A 65 -11.54 -8.92 -2.78
CA SER A 65 -12.58 -9.85 -3.26
C SER A 65 -11.99 -11.11 -3.88
N ARG A 66 -10.90 -10.99 -4.65
CA ARG A 66 -10.20 -12.15 -5.25
C ARG A 66 -9.57 -13.04 -4.18
N MET A 67 -8.97 -12.45 -3.15
CA MET A 67 -8.44 -13.19 -1.99
C MET A 67 -9.55 -13.94 -1.25
N GLN A 68 -10.69 -13.28 -0.99
CA GLN A 68 -11.85 -13.91 -0.34
C GLN A 68 -12.48 -15.03 -1.19
N ALA A 69 -12.40 -14.92 -2.52
CA ALA A 69 -12.82 -15.97 -3.45
C ALA A 69 -11.85 -17.18 -3.50
N GLY A 70 -10.76 -17.16 -2.72
CA GLY A 70 -9.80 -18.24 -2.65
C GLY A 70 -8.74 -18.24 -3.76
N GLU A 71 -8.61 -17.15 -4.51
CA GLU A 71 -7.48 -17.01 -5.42
C GLU A 71 -6.17 -17.00 -4.62
N PRO A 72 -5.09 -17.62 -5.11
CA PRO A 72 -3.79 -17.63 -4.45
C PRO A 72 -3.07 -16.28 -4.65
N LEU A 73 -3.73 -15.18 -4.27
CA LEU A 73 -3.26 -13.81 -4.37
C LEU A 73 -2.92 -13.28 -2.99
N LEU A 74 -1.85 -12.50 -2.89
CA LEU A 74 -1.53 -11.68 -1.74
C LEU A 74 -1.34 -10.22 -2.19
N VAL A 75 -1.52 -9.30 -1.25
CA VAL A 75 -1.15 -7.88 -1.42
C VAL A 75 0.01 -7.58 -0.48
N GLY A 76 0.94 -6.74 -0.93
CA GLY A 76 2.06 -6.24 -0.14
C GLY A 76 2.21 -4.73 -0.32
N VAL A 77 2.90 -4.10 0.63
CA VAL A 77 3.31 -2.69 0.56
C VAL A 77 4.83 -2.62 0.63
N ALA A 78 5.42 -1.77 -0.21
CA ALA A 78 6.82 -1.42 -0.15
C ALA A 78 6.94 0.10 -0.24
N SER A 79 7.22 0.80 0.86
CA SER A 79 7.24 2.27 0.91
C SER A 79 8.46 2.80 1.65
N ARG A 80 9.06 3.86 1.09
CA ARG A 80 10.20 4.58 1.67
C ARG A 80 9.80 5.81 2.49
N SER A 81 8.54 5.88 2.92
CA SER A 81 7.97 7.05 3.58
C SER A 81 8.83 7.53 4.76
N ASP A 82 8.93 8.85 4.93
CA ASP A 82 9.59 9.49 6.07
C ASP A 82 8.80 9.31 7.38
N GLU A 83 7.52 8.98 7.29
CA GLU A 83 6.63 8.87 8.45
C GLU A 83 5.92 7.51 8.48
N PRO A 84 6.64 6.41 8.80
CA PRO A 84 6.07 5.07 8.79
C PRO A 84 4.85 4.88 9.71
N ALA A 85 4.77 5.62 10.81
CA ALA A 85 3.64 5.58 11.73
C ALA A 85 2.39 6.23 11.09
N TRP A 86 2.56 7.35 10.38
CA TRP A 86 1.47 8.05 9.71
C TRP A 86 0.95 7.24 8.53
N ALA A 87 1.83 6.67 7.73
CA ALA A 87 1.47 5.78 6.63
C ALA A 87 0.64 4.57 7.12
N ARG A 88 1.04 3.94 8.24
CA ARG A 88 0.28 2.86 8.86
C ARG A 88 -1.08 3.32 9.38
N GLU A 89 -1.16 4.49 10.00
CA GLU A 89 -2.45 5.04 10.45
C GLU A 89 -3.39 5.29 9.26
N CYS A 90 -2.86 5.83 8.16
CA CYS A 90 -3.61 6.01 6.91
C CYS A 90 -4.13 4.67 6.37
N LEU A 91 -3.29 3.63 6.30
CA LEU A 91 -3.71 2.28 5.86
C LEU A 91 -4.84 1.71 6.73
N ASN A 92 -4.81 1.95 8.04
CA ASN A 92 -5.87 1.49 8.95
C ASN A 92 -7.20 2.24 8.80
N LYS A 93 -7.18 3.45 8.23
CA LYS A 93 -8.38 4.31 8.12
C LYS A 93 -8.95 4.36 6.71
N PHE A 94 -8.10 4.25 5.69
CA PHE A 94 -8.58 4.23 4.32
C PHE A 94 -9.38 2.96 4.05
N MET A 95 -10.68 3.14 3.82
CA MET A 95 -11.63 2.04 3.62
C MET A 95 -11.67 1.67 2.14
N VAL A 96 -11.69 0.38 1.82
CA VAL A 96 -11.77 -0.13 0.44
C VAL A 96 -13.09 -0.86 0.19
N ALA A 97 -13.68 -1.44 1.23
CA ALA A 97 -15.04 -1.97 1.24
C ALA A 97 -15.71 -1.68 2.60
N GLU A 98 -16.99 -2.04 2.75
CA GLU A 98 -17.69 -1.88 4.03
C GLU A 98 -16.97 -2.66 5.14
N GLY A 99 -16.47 -1.94 6.14
CA GLY A 99 -15.74 -2.53 7.27
C GLY A 99 -14.35 -3.08 6.94
N VAL A 100 -13.82 -2.85 5.74
CA VAL A 100 -12.49 -3.33 5.31
C VAL A 100 -11.59 -2.14 4.98
N SER A 101 -10.54 -1.94 5.77
CA SER A 101 -9.48 -0.96 5.52
C SER A 101 -8.41 -1.51 4.56
N MET A 102 -7.53 -0.64 4.04
CA MET A 102 -6.36 -1.09 3.30
C MET A 102 -5.48 -2.02 4.15
N MET A 103 -5.30 -1.72 5.45
CA MET A 103 -4.54 -2.58 6.36
C MET A 103 -5.12 -4.00 6.46
N ASP A 104 -6.44 -4.15 6.46
CA ASP A 104 -7.10 -5.47 6.49
C ASP A 104 -6.82 -6.30 5.22
N VAL A 105 -6.53 -5.64 4.08
CA VAL A 105 -6.20 -6.32 2.82
C VAL A 105 -4.76 -6.79 2.79
N VAL A 106 -3.80 -5.95 3.21
CA VAL A 106 -2.36 -6.26 3.14
C VAL A 106 -1.86 -7.06 4.34
N GLY A 107 -2.39 -6.77 5.54
CA GLY A 107 -1.87 -7.28 6.80
C GLY A 107 -0.53 -6.64 7.20
N GLU A 108 -0.31 -6.43 8.50
CA GLU A 108 0.91 -5.78 9.02
C GLU A 108 2.20 -6.53 8.60
N GLU A 109 2.13 -7.85 8.49
CA GLU A 109 3.27 -8.68 8.10
C GLU A 109 3.80 -8.39 6.69
N LEU A 110 2.95 -7.91 5.77
CA LEU A 110 3.36 -7.58 4.39
C LEU A 110 3.47 -6.07 4.15
N CYS A 111 3.54 -5.28 5.22
CA CYS A 111 3.79 -3.84 5.19
C CYS A 111 5.28 -3.51 5.41
N GLU A 112 6.05 -3.50 4.32
CA GLU A 112 7.42 -3.00 4.35
C GLU A 112 7.39 -1.46 4.22
N ILE A 113 7.40 -0.75 5.36
CA ILE A 113 7.39 0.73 5.41
C ILE A 113 8.55 1.21 6.27
N TYR A 114 9.66 1.58 5.62
CA TYR A 114 10.87 2.10 6.26
C TYR A 114 11.82 2.73 5.22
N LYS A 115 12.81 3.49 5.69
CA LYS A 115 13.89 3.98 4.82
C LYS A 115 14.76 2.82 4.34
N GLY A 116 15.02 2.77 3.03
CA GLY A 116 15.81 1.73 2.39
C GLY A 116 15.61 1.71 0.88
N SER A 117 16.26 0.78 0.20
CA SER A 117 16.03 0.57 -1.25
C SER A 117 14.82 -0.33 -1.46
N LYS A 118 14.08 -0.16 -2.57
CA LYS A 118 12.95 -1.05 -2.89
C LYS A 118 13.37 -2.50 -3.04
N ARG A 119 14.61 -2.79 -3.43
CA ARG A 119 15.17 -4.16 -3.37
C ARG A 119 15.12 -4.78 -1.97
N GLN A 120 15.44 -4.01 -0.93
CA GLN A 120 15.39 -4.53 0.45
C GLN A 120 13.96 -4.90 0.85
N HIS A 121 13.00 -4.03 0.53
CA HIS A 121 11.58 -4.29 0.75
C HIS A 121 11.12 -5.55 0.00
N PHE A 122 11.47 -5.67 -1.28
CA PHE A 122 11.13 -6.84 -2.09
C PHE A 122 11.79 -8.13 -1.59
N ALA A 123 13.03 -8.07 -1.10
CA ALA A 123 13.70 -9.21 -0.48
C ALA A 123 12.99 -9.67 0.79
N ALA A 124 12.54 -8.73 1.64
CA ALA A 124 11.76 -9.05 2.82
C ALA A 124 10.39 -9.67 2.47
N LEU A 125 9.67 -9.10 1.49
CA LEU A 125 8.41 -9.66 0.99
C LEU A 125 8.60 -11.07 0.40
N GLN A 126 9.66 -11.29 -0.38
CA GLN A 126 10.00 -12.60 -0.93
C GLN A 126 10.30 -13.60 0.20
N GLN A 127 11.08 -13.21 1.21
CA GLN A 127 11.41 -14.07 2.34
C GLN A 127 10.16 -14.48 3.13
N LYS A 128 9.23 -13.54 3.36
CA LYS A 128 7.99 -13.78 4.10
C LYS A 128 6.99 -14.64 3.33
N THR A 129 6.92 -14.48 2.01
CA THR A 129 5.87 -15.11 1.18
C THR A 129 6.33 -16.36 0.43
N GLY A 130 7.63 -16.48 0.16
CA GLY A 130 8.22 -17.49 -0.73
C GLY A 130 7.84 -17.32 -2.22
N ILE A 131 7.19 -16.22 -2.60
CA ILE A 131 6.74 -15.98 -3.97
C ILE A 131 7.93 -15.52 -4.82
N PRO A 132 8.21 -16.11 -5.99
CA PRO A 132 9.29 -15.66 -6.86
C PRO A 132 8.99 -14.27 -7.45
N TYR A 133 10.02 -13.45 -7.67
CA TYR A 133 9.86 -12.09 -8.21
C TYR A 133 9.07 -12.03 -9.52
N SER A 134 9.23 -13.03 -10.39
CA SER A 134 8.48 -13.16 -11.66
C SER A 134 6.97 -13.38 -11.50
N ARG A 135 6.48 -13.55 -10.25
CA ARG A 135 5.06 -13.62 -9.90
C ARG A 135 4.63 -12.45 -9.01
N MET A 136 5.45 -11.40 -8.96
CA MET A 136 5.14 -10.14 -8.30
C MET A 136 4.79 -9.09 -9.35
N CYS A 137 3.78 -8.26 -9.07
CA CYS A 137 3.46 -7.07 -9.87
C CYS A 137 3.60 -5.84 -8.98
N PHE A 138 4.30 -4.81 -9.44
CA PHE A 138 4.64 -3.64 -8.63
C PHE A 138 4.09 -2.36 -9.24
N PHE A 139 3.45 -1.54 -8.42
CA PHE A 139 2.96 -0.21 -8.75
C PHE A 139 3.69 0.84 -7.91
N ASP A 140 4.34 1.80 -8.57
CA ASP A 140 5.12 2.88 -7.98
C ASP A 140 5.17 4.03 -8.99
N ASP A 141 5.12 5.28 -8.52
CA ASP A 141 5.21 6.47 -9.38
C ASP A 141 6.67 6.83 -9.72
N ASP A 142 7.63 6.45 -8.87
CA ASP A 142 9.06 6.75 -9.05
C ASP A 142 9.69 5.76 -10.04
N THR A 143 9.98 6.25 -11.24
CA THR A 143 10.64 5.47 -12.30
C THR A 143 11.99 4.87 -11.90
N ALA A 144 12.70 5.46 -10.93
CA ALA A 144 13.94 4.89 -10.42
C ALA A 144 13.67 3.62 -9.60
N ASN A 145 12.61 3.61 -8.77
CA ASN A 145 12.16 2.43 -8.05
C ASN A 145 11.76 1.30 -9.01
N ILE A 146 10.97 1.64 -10.05
CA ILE A 146 10.56 0.67 -11.08
C ILE A 146 11.78 0.05 -11.76
N ARG A 147 12.74 0.85 -12.21
CA ARG A 147 13.98 0.35 -12.84
C ARG A 147 14.75 -0.55 -11.90
N ASP A 148 14.89 -0.16 -10.63
CA ASP A 148 15.68 -0.91 -9.67
C ASP A 148 15.07 -2.30 -9.39
N VAL A 149 13.76 -2.33 -9.11
CA VAL A 149 13.00 -3.56 -8.81
C VAL A 149 12.89 -4.47 -10.04
N SER A 150 12.75 -3.92 -11.25
CA SER A 150 12.62 -4.70 -12.50
C SER A 150 13.82 -5.60 -12.80
N THR A 151 14.97 -5.38 -12.15
CA THR A 151 16.15 -6.24 -12.30
C THR A 151 16.03 -7.56 -11.52
N LEU A 152 15.03 -7.71 -10.64
CA LEU A 152 14.84 -8.89 -9.81
C LEU A 152 14.09 -10.03 -10.52
N GLY A 153 13.30 -9.71 -11.56
CA GLY A 153 12.45 -10.63 -12.31
C GLY A 153 11.13 -9.99 -12.72
#